data_AF-A0AAW3KER5-F1
#
_entry.id   AF-A0AAW3KER5-F1
#
_cell.length_a   1.000
_cell.length_b   1.000
_cell.length_c   1.000
_cell.angle_alpha   90.00
_cell.angle_beta   90.00
_cell.angle_gamma   90.00
#
_symmetry.space_group_name_H-M   'P 1'
#
loop_
_entity.id
_entity.type
_entity.pdbx_description
1 polymer ?
#
loop_
_entity_poly.entity_id
_entity_poly.type
_entity_poly.pdbx_seq_one_letter_code
_entity_poly.pdbx_strand_id
1 'polypeptide(L)'
;MKSHLFASGILASALLLPLAACSHSDQDIPAAKEASTQTSSSSIAAKVREGIEQAKQELATKDISIGDVHFNTEPGVHHDSSLPKAAITPQGNLVIAGKPIDATPEQHVMLVDYRQQVLGIAEAGMDIGAQGADIGVTAAKQAIWGALSGKDDKEIEASIKPQTDKIQAAAMALCKRLPDLLVSQQKLAAAMPAFRPYATMTQKDIDDCGKEMTDKDGKKGFAVFSD
;
A
#
# COMPACT_ATOMS: atom_id res chain seq x y z
N MET A 1 -52.33 13.16 -33.51
CA MET A 1 -53.39 14.18 -33.66
C MET A 1 -54.00 14.45 -32.29
N LYS A 2 -54.12 15.73 -31.94
CA LYS A 2 -54.89 16.33 -30.83
C LYS A 2 -54.30 16.23 -29.41
N SER A 3 -53.61 17.33 -29.10
CA SER A 3 -53.31 17.91 -27.80
C SER A 3 -54.57 18.32 -27.03
N HIS A 4 -54.50 18.23 -25.69
CA HIS A 4 -55.34 19.01 -24.78
C HIS A 4 -54.45 19.63 -23.69
N LEU A 5 -54.34 20.95 -23.75
CA LEU A 5 -53.94 21.84 -22.66
C LEU A 5 -55.18 22.06 -21.77
N PHE A 6 -55.06 21.89 -20.46
CA PHE A 6 -55.95 22.55 -19.50
C PHE A 6 -55.15 23.07 -18.31
N ALA A 7 -55.54 24.26 -17.89
CA ALA A 7 -54.89 25.16 -16.97
C ALA A 7 -55.43 25.05 -15.54
N SER A 8 -54.62 25.56 -14.60
CA SER A 8 -54.95 26.17 -13.29
C SER A 8 -55.81 25.41 -12.27
N GLY A 9 -55.22 25.22 -11.08
CA GLY A 9 -55.93 24.96 -9.82
C GLY A 9 -55.03 25.21 -8.60
N ILE A 10 -55.30 26.31 -7.89
CA ILE A 10 -54.70 26.74 -6.61
C ILE A 10 -55.28 25.88 -5.47
N LEU A 11 -54.46 25.37 -4.53
CA LEU A 11 -54.66 25.41 -3.05
C LEU A 11 -53.72 24.43 -2.33
N ALA A 12 -53.09 24.90 -1.24
CA ALA A 12 -53.14 24.31 0.12
C ALA A 12 -51.81 24.41 0.89
N SER A 13 -51.83 25.26 1.91
CA SER A 13 -50.85 25.40 3.00
C SER A 13 -50.58 24.11 3.75
N ALA A 14 -49.33 23.90 4.18
CA ALA A 14 -49.00 22.99 5.29
C ALA A 14 -47.77 23.49 6.09
N LEU A 15 -48.09 24.18 7.19
CA LEU A 15 -47.50 24.14 8.54
C LEU A 15 -45.97 24.11 8.75
N LEU A 16 -45.49 25.25 9.26
CA LEU A 16 -44.33 25.42 10.14
C LEU A 16 -44.56 24.68 11.48
N LEU A 17 -43.57 23.91 11.94
CA LEU A 17 -43.49 23.39 13.31
C LEU A 17 -42.34 24.07 14.06
N PRO A 18 -42.59 24.70 15.24
CA PRO A 18 -41.55 25.18 16.13
C PRO A 18 -41.17 24.06 17.12
N LEU A 19 -39.91 23.65 17.18
CA LEU A 19 -39.41 22.87 18.32
C LEU A 19 -39.16 23.83 19.49
N ALA A 20 -40.17 23.96 20.33
CA ALA A 20 -40.04 24.55 21.65
C ALA A 20 -39.10 23.70 22.52
N ALA A 21 -38.24 24.43 23.23
CA ALA A 21 -37.27 23.95 24.18
C ALA A 21 -37.93 23.22 25.37
N CYS A 22 -37.27 22.16 25.83
CA CYS A 22 -37.31 21.75 27.24
C CYS A 22 -35.99 22.21 27.86
N SER A 23 -36.07 23.20 28.75
CA SER A 23 -35.00 23.59 29.69
C SER A 23 -35.36 23.19 31.11
N HIS A 24 -34.35 23.19 31.98
CA HIS A 24 -34.30 23.01 33.46
C HIS A 24 -33.88 21.60 33.93
N SER A 25 -32.83 21.41 34.73
CA SER A 25 -31.94 22.34 35.46
C SER A 25 -30.56 21.73 35.75
N ASP A 26 -29.61 22.66 35.92
CA ASP A 26 -28.22 22.58 36.36
C ASP A 26 -27.81 21.42 37.27
N GLN A 27 -26.67 20.79 36.94
CA GLN A 27 -25.47 20.69 37.80
C GLN A 27 -24.22 20.50 36.92
N ASP A 28 -23.16 21.24 37.26
CA ASP A 28 -21.86 21.30 36.58
C ASP A 28 -21.27 19.94 36.17
N ILE A 29 -20.91 19.78 34.89
CA ILE A 29 -19.90 18.80 34.47
C ILE A 29 -18.84 19.51 33.61
N PRO A 30 -17.58 19.58 34.07
CA PRO A 30 -16.46 19.96 33.24
C PRO A 30 -16.10 18.82 32.27
N ALA A 31 -15.55 19.17 31.11
CA ALA A 31 -14.93 18.27 30.12
C ALA A 31 -15.86 17.53 29.14
N ALA A 32 -16.66 18.27 28.37
CA ALA A 32 -17.09 17.85 27.03
C ALA A 32 -16.20 18.50 25.95
N LYS A 33 -14.88 18.29 26.04
CA LYS A 33 -13.90 18.65 25.00
C LYS A 33 -12.65 17.83 25.27
N GLU A 34 -12.59 16.62 24.72
CA GLU A 34 -11.33 15.92 24.36
C GLU A 34 -11.54 14.47 23.86
N ALA A 35 -12.70 13.84 24.09
CA ALA A 35 -12.82 12.39 23.87
C ALA A 35 -13.20 11.91 22.45
N SER A 36 -13.45 12.77 21.45
CA SER A 36 -13.94 12.30 20.13
C SER A 36 -12.94 12.41 18.96
N THR A 37 -11.72 12.92 19.17
CA THR A 37 -10.78 13.17 18.06
C THR A 37 -9.47 12.38 18.16
N GLN A 38 -9.20 11.71 19.29
CA GLN A 38 -8.02 10.85 19.44
C GLN A 38 -8.26 9.37 19.03
N THR A 39 -9.52 8.93 18.94
CA THR A 39 -9.87 7.52 18.75
C THR A 39 -9.90 7.07 17.28
N SER A 40 -9.94 7.97 16.30
CA SER A 40 -10.11 7.60 14.89
C SER A 40 -8.79 7.43 14.10
N SER A 41 -7.79 8.28 14.30
CA SER A 41 -6.50 8.17 13.58
C SER A 41 -5.57 7.11 14.17
N SER A 42 -5.53 6.99 15.50
CA SER A 42 -4.73 5.98 16.19
C SER A 42 -5.20 4.55 15.91
N SER A 43 -6.51 4.34 15.76
CA SER A 43 -7.10 3.04 15.46
C SER A 43 -6.88 2.61 14.00
N ILE A 44 -6.82 3.53 13.05
CA ILE A 44 -6.48 3.23 11.65
C ILE A 44 -5.01 2.78 11.55
N ALA A 45 -4.08 3.56 12.11
CA ALA A 45 -2.66 3.21 12.11
C ALA A 45 -2.39 1.87 12.83
N ALA A 46 -3.13 1.59 13.92
CA ALA A 46 -3.07 0.29 14.60
C ALA A 46 -3.53 -0.87 13.70
N LYS A 47 -4.65 -0.71 12.99
CA LYS A 47 -5.15 -1.73 12.05
C LYS A 47 -4.22 -1.95 10.86
N VAL A 48 -3.58 -0.89 10.35
CA VAL A 48 -2.56 -1.01 9.29
C VAL A 48 -1.40 -1.87 9.78
N ARG A 49 -0.88 -1.60 10.98
CA ARG A 49 0.19 -2.40 11.59
C ARG A 49 -0.24 -3.85 11.82
N GLU A 50 -1.44 -4.07 12.32
CA GLU A 50 -2.01 -5.42 12.50
C GLU A 50 -2.08 -6.18 11.18
N GLY A 51 -2.60 -5.55 10.13
CA GLY A 51 -2.67 -6.15 8.79
C GLY A 51 -1.29 -6.46 8.19
N ILE A 52 -0.29 -5.62 8.46
CA ILE A 52 1.10 -5.86 8.05
C ILE A 52 1.69 -7.05 8.79
N GLU A 53 1.53 -7.14 10.10
CA GLU A 53 2.03 -8.28 10.86
C GLU A 53 1.32 -9.59 10.46
N GLN A 54 0.02 -9.54 10.21
CA GLN A 54 -0.71 -10.67 9.64
C GLN A 54 -0.12 -11.06 8.27
N ALA A 55 0.09 -10.10 7.38
CA ALA A 55 0.64 -10.37 6.06
C ALA A 55 2.08 -10.92 6.13
N LYS A 56 2.92 -10.49 7.09
CA LYS A 56 4.25 -11.08 7.32
C LYS A 56 4.14 -12.54 7.76
N GLN A 57 3.21 -12.84 8.66
CA GLN A 57 2.92 -14.21 9.06
C GLN A 57 2.44 -15.07 7.88
N GLU A 58 1.56 -14.52 7.04
CA GLU A 58 1.09 -15.20 5.83
C GLU A 58 2.23 -15.45 4.83
N LEU A 59 3.11 -14.47 4.61
CA LEU A 59 4.29 -14.64 3.77
C LEU A 59 5.21 -15.76 4.30
N ALA A 60 5.40 -15.84 5.61
CA ALA A 60 6.22 -16.89 6.21
C ALA A 60 5.58 -18.29 6.09
N THR A 61 4.24 -18.39 6.11
CA THR A 61 3.53 -19.66 6.27
C THR A 61 2.81 -20.17 5.03
N LYS A 62 2.64 -19.34 3.99
CA LYS A 62 1.95 -19.70 2.74
C LYS A 62 2.92 -19.79 1.56
N ASP A 63 2.45 -20.43 0.50
CA ASP A 63 3.15 -20.51 -0.77
C ASP A 63 3.30 -19.11 -1.39
N ILE A 64 4.49 -18.80 -1.92
CA ILE A 64 4.75 -17.52 -2.61
C ILE A 64 4.59 -17.76 -4.10
N SER A 65 3.62 -17.07 -4.72
CA SER A 65 3.48 -17.04 -6.19
C SER A 65 4.74 -16.43 -6.80
N ILE A 66 5.31 -17.10 -7.80
CA ILE A 66 6.49 -16.61 -8.53
C ILE A 66 6.13 -16.14 -9.95
N GLY A 67 4.92 -16.39 -10.42
CA GLY A 67 4.46 -15.96 -11.74
C GLY A 67 4.09 -14.48 -11.82
N ASP A 68 3.74 -13.87 -10.68
CA ASP A 68 3.29 -12.48 -10.57
C ASP A 68 4.37 -11.56 -10.00
N VAL A 69 5.59 -12.06 -9.83
CA VAL A 69 6.71 -11.29 -9.28
C VAL A 69 7.28 -10.40 -10.39
N HIS A 70 6.81 -9.16 -10.42
CA HIS A 70 7.27 -8.15 -11.36
C HIS A 70 7.89 -6.97 -10.62
N PHE A 71 9.04 -6.53 -11.10
CA PHE A 71 9.71 -5.33 -10.64
C PHE A 71 9.47 -4.23 -11.69
N ASN A 72 9.16 -3.01 -11.26
CA ASN A 72 8.95 -1.84 -12.15
C ASN A 72 7.75 -1.90 -13.10
N THR A 73 6.68 -2.62 -12.73
CA THR A 73 5.40 -2.55 -13.46
C THR A 73 4.43 -1.64 -12.70
N GLU A 74 3.63 -0.85 -13.44
CA GLU A 74 2.52 -0.06 -12.90
C GLU A 74 1.61 -0.95 -12.02
N PRO A 75 1.19 -0.48 -10.82
CA PRO A 75 0.25 -1.21 -9.98
C PRO A 75 -1.03 -1.59 -10.76
N GLY A 76 -1.39 -2.87 -10.78
CA GLY A 76 -2.63 -3.36 -11.41
C GLY A 76 -2.51 -3.77 -12.88
N VAL A 77 -1.33 -3.68 -13.49
CA VAL A 77 -1.08 -4.33 -14.80
C VAL A 77 -0.79 -5.80 -14.55
N HIS A 78 -1.83 -6.62 -14.63
CA HIS A 78 -1.69 -8.07 -14.73
C HIS A 78 -1.31 -8.41 -16.16
N HIS A 79 -0.05 -8.77 -16.40
CA HIS A 79 0.28 -9.48 -17.63
C HIS A 79 -0.40 -10.84 -17.57
N ASP A 80 -1.26 -11.14 -18.55
CA ASP A 80 -1.85 -12.47 -18.70
C ASP A 80 -0.72 -13.45 -19.02
N SER A 81 -0.16 -14.02 -17.96
CA SER A 81 0.89 -15.01 -18.04
C SER A 81 0.27 -16.28 -18.59
N SER A 82 0.58 -16.62 -19.85
CA SER A 82 0.28 -17.93 -20.42
C SER A 82 0.97 -19.09 -19.69
N LEU A 83 1.85 -18.79 -18.73
CA LEU A 83 2.48 -19.79 -17.87
C LEU A 83 1.50 -20.30 -16.81
N PRO A 84 1.53 -21.60 -16.49
CA PRO A 84 0.78 -22.14 -15.36
C PRO A 84 1.18 -21.44 -14.06
N LYS A 85 0.23 -21.30 -13.13
CA LYS A 85 0.52 -20.79 -11.78
C LYS A 85 1.66 -21.58 -11.14
N ALA A 86 2.67 -20.87 -10.66
CA ALA A 86 3.79 -21.46 -9.96
C ALA A 86 4.02 -20.77 -8.63
N ALA A 87 4.43 -21.55 -7.64
CA ALA A 87 4.73 -21.06 -6.32
C ALA A 87 5.88 -21.82 -5.68
N ILE A 88 6.52 -21.19 -4.71
CA ILE A 88 7.48 -21.85 -3.82
C ILE A 88 6.82 -22.01 -2.45
N THR A 89 6.82 -23.21 -1.88
CA THR A 89 6.22 -23.48 -0.57
C THR A 89 7.06 -22.93 0.57
N PRO A 90 6.54 -22.84 1.82
CA PRO A 90 7.34 -22.48 2.99
C PRO A 90 8.56 -23.38 3.21
N GLN A 91 8.46 -24.64 2.80
CA GLN A 91 9.55 -25.62 2.91
C GLN A 91 10.57 -25.51 1.77
N GLY A 92 10.39 -24.59 0.82
CA GLY A 92 11.32 -24.41 -0.30
C GLY A 92 11.10 -25.39 -1.46
N ASN A 93 9.88 -25.91 -1.65
CA ASN A 93 9.56 -26.77 -2.80
C ASN A 93 8.94 -25.94 -3.92
N LEU A 94 9.31 -26.23 -5.17
CA LEU A 94 8.64 -25.65 -6.34
C LEU A 94 7.36 -26.42 -6.64
N VAL A 95 6.25 -25.69 -6.84
CA VAL A 95 4.96 -26.23 -7.25
C VAL A 95 4.50 -25.50 -8.51
N ILE A 96 4.19 -26.25 -9.57
CA ILE A 96 3.67 -25.69 -10.84
C ILE A 96 2.34 -26.37 -11.16
N ALA A 97 1.31 -25.57 -11.44
CA ALA A 97 -0.06 -26.05 -11.67
C ALA A 97 -0.57 -26.98 -10.54
N GLY A 98 -0.20 -26.68 -9.29
CA GLY A 98 -0.53 -27.49 -8.12
C GLY A 98 0.25 -28.80 -8.00
N LYS A 99 1.24 -29.06 -8.87
CA LYS A 99 2.07 -30.26 -8.83
C LYS A 99 3.47 -29.93 -8.31
N PRO A 100 3.96 -30.65 -7.28
CA PRO A 100 5.36 -30.53 -6.86
C PRO A 100 6.32 -30.88 -8.01
N ILE A 101 7.41 -30.14 -8.11
CA ILE A 101 8.50 -30.42 -9.04
C ILE A 101 9.67 -30.96 -8.23
N ASP A 102 10.18 -32.12 -8.63
CA ASP A 102 11.33 -32.75 -7.97
C ASP A 102 12.56 -31.84 -8.05
N ALA A 103 13.24 -31.69 -6.93
CA ALA A 103 14.46 -30.90 -6.79
C ALA A 103 15.57 -31.77 -6.17
N THR A 104 16.80 -31.64 -6.68
CA THR A 104 17.98 -32.17 -5.98
C THR A 104 18.22 -31.40 -4.68
N PRO A 105 19.02 -31.94 -3.73
CA PRO A 105 19.38 -31.20 -2.52
C PRO A 105 19.97 -29.80 -2.82
N GLU A 106 20.78 -29.67 -3.87
CA GLU A 106 21.37 -28.39 -4.28
C GLU A 106 20.32 -27.43 -4.85
N GLN A 107 19.36 -27.93 -5.64
CA GLN A 107 18.25 -27.13 -6.15
C GLN A 107 17.31 -26.67 -5.03
N HIS A 108 17.08 -27.51 -4.03
CA HIS A 108 16.30 -27.15 -2.84
C HIS A 108 16.91 -25.99 -2.08
N VAL A 109 18.24 -26.00 -1.88
CA VAL A 109 18.97 -24.86 -1.29
C VAL A 109 18.77 -23.58 -2.10
N MET A 110 18.79 -23.66 -3.44
CA MET A 110 18.55 -22.49 -4.31
C MET A 110 17.10 -21.98 -4.24
N LEU A 111 16.12 -22.88 -4.12
CA LEU A 111 14.71 -22.51 -3.94
C LEU A 111 14.49 -21.79 -2.60
N VAL A 112 15.11 -22.29 -1.52
CA VAL A 112 15.07 -21.65 -0.21
C VAL A 112 15.74 -20.27 -0.28
N ASP A 113 16.92 -20.15 -0.87
CA ASP A 113 17.63 -18.87 -1.01
C ASP A 113 16.79 -17.84 -1.79
N TYR A 114 16.29 -18.20 -2.97
CA TYR A 114 15.42 -17.32 -3.76
C TYR A 114 14.17 -16.90 -2.98
N ARG A 115 13.52 -17.84 -2.27
CA ARG A 115 12.35 -17.53 -1.41
C ARG A 115 12.71 -16.50 -0.34
N GLN A 116 13.85 -16.64 0.34
CA GLN A 116 14.28 -15.70 1.37
C GLN A 116 14.53 -14.30 0.81
N GLN A 117 15.10 -14.20 -0.39
CA GLN A 117 15.28 -12.91 -1.06
C GLN A 117 13.93 -12.23 -1.36
N VAL A 118 12.96 -12.98 -1.90
CA VAL A 118 11.60 -12.49 -2.19
C VAL A 118 10.88 -12.05 -0.90
N LEU A 119 10.91 -12.88 0.14
CA LEU A 119 10.33 -12.56 1.45
C LEU A 119 10.87 -11.26 2.00
N GLY A 120 12.20 -11.14 1.97
CA GLY A 120 12.87 -9.94 2.43
C GLY A 120 12.40 -8.68 1.72
N ILE A 121 12.32 -8.72 0.39
CA ILE A 121 11.84 -7.58 -0.40
C ILE A 121 10.38 -7.26 -0.08
N ALA A 122 9.53 -8.27 0.04
CA ALA A 122 8.13 -8.10 0.39
C ALA A 122 7.97 -7.44 1.78
N GLU A 123 8.68 -7.93 2.80
CA GLU A 123 8.66 -7.38 4.16
C GLU A 123 9.11 -5.92 4.19
N ALA A 124 10.22 -5.61 3.51
CA ALA A 124 10.70 -4.23 3.43
C ALA A 124 9.71 -3.33 2.67
N GLY A 125 9.07 -3.82 1.60
CA GLY A 125 8.00 -3.11 0.91
C GLY A 125 6.79 -2.84 1.81
N MET A 126 6.40 -3.80 2.65
CA MET A 126 5.31 -3.64 3.62
C MET A 126 5.66 -2.60 4.69
N ASP A 127 6.88 -2.61 5.22
CA ASP A 127 7.34 -1.62 6.20
C ASP A 127 7.41 -0.19 5.61
N ILE A 128 7.80 -0.07 4.34
CA ILE A 128 7.74 1.20 3.59
C ILE A 128 6.28 1.64 3.43
N GLY A 129 5.39 0.73 3.04
CA GLY A 129 3.96 1.00 2.90
C GLY A 129 3.31 1.47 4.21
N ALA A 130 3.70 0.87 5.34
CA ALA A 130 3.27 1.29 6.68
C ALA A 130 3.60 2.75 6.95
N GLN A 131 4.87 3.12 6.72
CA GLN A 131 5.35 4.48 6.93
C GLN A 131 4.64 5.46 6.00
N GLY A 132 4.37 5.06 4.75
CA GLY A 132 3.62 5.86 3.78
C GLY A 132 2.19 6.11 4.23
N ALA A 133 1.50 5.09 4.74
CA ALA A 133 0.16 5.22 5.29
C ALA A 133 0.12 6.15 6.52
N ASP A 134 1.10 6.02 7.43
CA ASP A 134 1.22 6.90 8.61
C ASP A 134 1.43 8.37 8.22
N ILE A 135 2.24 8.64 7.18
CA ILE A 135 2.36 9.97 6.60
C ILE A 135 1.04 10.44 6.01
N GLY A 136 0.34 9.61 5.22
CA GLY A 136 -0.94 9.98 4.62
C GLY A 136 -1.99 10.38 5.66
N VAL A 137 -2.10 9.62 6.76
CA VAL A 137 -2.98 9.96 7.89
C VAL A 137 -2.57 11.29 8.55
N THR A 138 -1.27 11.50 8.73
CA THR A 138 -0.73 12.74 9.31
C THR A 138 -1.01 13.94 8.41
N ALA A 139 -0.77 13.81 7.11
CA ALA A 139 -1.04 14.83 6.09
C ALA A 139 -2.51 15.21 6.04
N ALA A 140 -3.42 14.22 6.02
CA ALA A 140 -4.86 14.47 6.04
C ALA A 140 -5.29 15.25 7.30
N LYS A 141 -4.73 14.91 8.47
CA LYS A 141 -5.00 15.65 9.72
C LYS A 141 -4.49 17.09 9.63
N GLN A 142 -3.28 17.30 9.10
CA GLN A 142 -2.72 18.64 8.95
C GLN A 142 -3.49 19.47 7.92
N ALA A 143 -3.99 18.88 6.83
CA ALA A 143 -4.82 19.57 5.85
C ALA A 143 -6.15 20.05 6.46
N ILE A 144 -6.84 19.20 7.24
CA ILE A 144 -8.06 19.59 7.97
C ILE A 144 -7.74 20.73 8.95
N TRP A 145 -6.65 20.61 9.70
CA TRP A 145 -6.24 21.66 10.64
C TRP A 145 -5.85 22.96 9.92
N GLY A 146 -5.14 22.89 8.80
CA GLY A 146 -4.73 24.02 7.99
C GLY A 146 -5.94 24.78 7.44
N ALA A 147 -6.93 24.07 6.92
CA ALA A 147 -8.19 24.65 6.46
C ALA A 147 -8.95 25.39 7.58
N LEU A 148 -8.86 24.91 8.83
CA LEU A 148 -9.52 25.53 9.98
C LEU A 148 -8.72 26.68 10.62
N SER A 149 -7.38 26.62 10.56
CA SER A 149 -6.48 27.55 11.24
C SER A 149 -5.84 28.59 10.32
N GLY A 150 -6.02 28.47 9.00
CA GLY A 150 -5.41 29.36 8.00
C GLY A 150 -3.89 29.18 7.86
N LYS A 151 -3.34 28.04 8.29
CA LYS A 151 -1.92 27.73 8.08
C LYS A 151 -1.61 27.52 6.61
N ASP A 152 -0.42 27.95 6.19
CA ASP A 152 0.04 27.78 4.81
C ASP A 152 0.58 26.37 4.54
N ASP A 153 0.56 25.97 3.27
CA ASP A 153 0.99 24.64 2.82
C ASP A 153 2.48 24.36 3.09
N LYS A 154 3.32 25.39 3.20
CA LYS A 154 4.76 25.25 3.45
C LYS A 154 5.03 24.78 4.87
N GLU A 155 4.25 25.23 5.84
CA GLU A 155 4.37 24.79 7.23
C GLU A 155 3.98 23.31 7.37
N ILE A 156 2.96 22.85 6.62
CA ILE A 156 2.54 21.45 6.58
C ILE A 156 3.60 20.58 5.92
N GLU A 157 4.13 20.99 4.77
CA GLU A 157 5.20 20.29 4.06
C GLU A 157 6.46 20.14 4.93
N ALA A 158 6.90 21.22 5.58
CA ALA A 158 8.07 21.22 6.46
C ALA A 158 7.89 20.24 7.63
N SER A 159 6.67 20.07 8.14
CA SER A 159 6.38 19.16 9.25
C SER A 159 6.45 17.68 8.87
N ILE A 160 6.21 17.34 7.59
CA ILE A 160 6.14 15.95 7.10
C ILE A 160 7.45 15.52 6.41
N LYS A 161 8.21 16.48 5.86
CA LYS A 161 9.45 16.22 5.11
C LYS A 161 10.42 15.23 5.77
N PRO A 162 10.72 15.30 7.09
CA PRO A 162 11.63 14.33 7.72
C PRO A 162 11.15 12.88 7.66
N GLN A 163 9.82 12.65 7.67
CA GLN A 163 9.25 11.31 7.52
C GLN A 163 9.36 10.86 6.07
N THR A 164 9.08 11.74 5.12
CA THR A 164 9.24 11.48 3.68
C THR A 164 10.68 11.10 3.32
N ASP A 165 11.67 11.82 3.87
CA ASP A 165 13.09 11.53 3.64
C ASP A 165 13.49 10.14 4.17
N LYS A 166 12.88 9.68 5.28
CA LYS A 166 13.08 8.33 5.82
C LYS A 166 12.49 7.26 4.91
N ILE A 167 11.30 7.47 4.36
CA ILE A 167 10.68 6.53 3.41
C ILE A 167 11.53 6.44 2.14
N GLN A 168 12.03 7.57 1.63
CA GLN A 168 12.93 7.57 0.49
C GLN A 168 14.21 6.77 0.79
N ALA A 169 14.82 6.96 1.97
CA ALA A 169 15.99 6.19 2.37
C ALA A 169 15.70 4.69 2.48
N ALA A 170 14.55 4.31 3.03
CA ALA A 170 14.09 2.93 3.13
C ALA A 170 13.85 2.31 1.74
N ALA A 171 13.23 3.05 0.82
CA ALA A 171 13.02 2.62 -0.56
C ALA A 171 14.36 2.43 -1.31
N MET A 172 15.33 3.32 -1.10
CA MET A 172 16.69 3.13 -1.62
C MET A 172 17.39 1.91 -1.00
N ALA A 173 17.14 1.61 0.28
CA ALA A 173 17.65 0.40 0.91
C ALA A 173 17.01 -0.87 0.32
N LEU A 174 15.72 -0.82 -0.04
CA LEU A 174 15.05 -1.90 -0.77
C LEU A 174 15.70 -2.15 -2.13
N CYS A 175 15.96 -1.08 -2.91
CA CYS A 175 16.64 -1.19 -4.21
C CYS A 175 18.00 -1.91 -4.12
N LYS A 176 18.74 -1.70 -3.02
CA LYS A 176 20.04 -2.37 -2.80
C LYS A 176 19.94 -3.89 -2.60
N ARG A 177 18.74 -4.44 -2.38
CA ARG A 177 18.51 -5.88 -2.24
C ARG A 177 18.24 -6.58 -3.57
N LEU A 178 17.85 -5.82 -4.60
CA LEU A 178 17.51 -6.35 -5.91
C LEU A 178 18.67 -7.11 -6.59
N PRO A 179 19.95 -6.70 -6.47
CA PRO A 179 21.06 -7.47 -7.03
C PRO A 179 21.15 -8.91 -6.50
N ASP A 180 20.98 -9.11 -5.19
CA ASP A 180 21.06 -10.44 -4.58
C ASP A 180 19.87 -11.31 -5.00
N LEU A 181 18.67 -10.71 -5.12
CA LEU A 181 17.51 -11.40 -5.68
C LEU A 181 17.79 -11.84 -7.13
N LEU A 182 18.30 -10.95 -7.98
CA LEU A 182 18.60 -11.28 -9.38
C LEU A 182 19.61 -12.42 -9.48
N VAL A 183 20.68 -12.39 -8.66
CA VAL A 183 21.68 -13.45 -8.61
C VAL A 183 21.06 -14.78 -8.18
N SER A 184 20.22 -14.79 -7.14
CA SER A 184 19.53 -16.02 -6.69
C SER A 184 18.60 -16.57 -7.76
N GLN A 185 17.87 -15.68 -8.47
CA GLN A 185 16.98 -16.04 -9.57
C GLN A 185 17.76 -16.70 -10.72
N GLN A 186 18.87 -16.09 -11.15
CA GLN A 186 19.69 -16.59 -12.24
C GLN A 186 20.32 -17.95 -11.92
N LYS A 187 20.84 -18.11 -10.69
CA LYS A 187 21.36 -19.40 -10.22
C LYS A 187 20.30 -20.50 -10.28
N LEU A 188 19.11 -20.21 -9.77
CA LEU A 188 17.99 -21.16 -9.77
C LEU A 188 17.52 -21.48 -11.20
N ALA A 189 17.41 -20.48 -12.07
CA ALA A 189 17.02 -20.65 -13.47
C ALA A 189 18.03 -21.46 -14.30
N ALA A 190 19.32 -21.35 -13.98
CA ALA A 190 20.38 -22.14 -14.58
C ALA A 190 20.31 -23.60 -14.11
N ALA A 191 20.07 -23.84 -12.82
CA ALA A 191 20.04 -25.18 -12.23
C ALA A 191 18.72 -25.93 -12.47
N MET A 192 17.60 -25.23 -12.67
CA MET A 192 16.26 -25.82 -12.68
C MET A 192 15.45 -25.36 -13.90
N PRO A 193 15.42 -26.15 -15.00
CA PRO A 193 14.74 -25.76 -16.25
C PRO A 193 13.25 -25.41 -16.09
N ALA A 194 12.55 -26.07 -15.16
CA ALA A 194 11.14 -25.81 -14.88
C ALA A 194 10.88 -24.42 -14.26
N PHE A 195 11.88 -23.85 -13.57
CA PHE A 195 11.78 -22.51 -12.98
C PHE A 195 12.10 -21.39 -14.00
N ARG A 196 12.88 -21.69 -15.04
CA ARG A 196 13.39 -20.69 -16.00
C ARG A 196 12.33 -19.75 -16.60
N PRO A 197 11.11 -20.21 -16.97
CA PRO A 197 10.08 -19.31 -17.50
C PRO A 197 9.59 -18.25 -16.50
N TYR A 198 9.76 -18.49 -15.20
CA TYR A 198 9.36 -17.60 -14.11
C TYR A 198 10.48 -16.66 -13.66
N ALA A 199 11.70 -16.82 -14.21
CA ALA A 199 12.83 -15.96 -13.93
C ALA A 199 12.78 -14.71 -14.81
N THR A 200 11.89 -13.78 -14.47
CA THR A 200 11.56 -12.60 -15.28
C THR A 200 12.35 -11.35 -14.91
N MET A 201 13.09 -11.36 -13.80
CA MET A 201 13.82 -10.19 -13.33
C MET A 201 15.08 -9.99 -14.17
N THR A 202 15.37 -8.73 -14.48
CA THR A 202 16.48 -8.34 -15.35
C THR A 202 17.39 -7.32 -14.68
N GLN A 203 18.56 -7.07 -15.27
CA GLN A 203 19.45 -5.99 -14.82
C GLN A 203 18.76 -4.62 -14.92
N LYS A 204 17.90 -4.42 -15.92
CA LYS A 204 17.12 -3.19 -16.08
C LYS A 204 16.30 -2.88 -14.84
N ASP A 205 15.80 -3.92 -14.16
CA ASP A 205 14.97 -3.74 -12.97
C ASP A 205 15.73 -3.16 -11.79
N ILE A 206 17.02 -3.51 -11.68
CA ILE A 206 17.94 -2.94 -10.70
C ILE A 206 18.27 -1.51 -11.09
N ASP A 207 18.61 -1.31 -12.37
CA ASP A 207 19.05 -0.01 -12.87
C ASP A 207 17.94 1.04 -12.76
N ASP A 208 16.68 0.65 -12.95
CA ASP A 208 15.52 1.53 -12.86
C ASP A 208 15.05 1.79 -11.43
N CYS A 209 15.44 0.95 -10.48
CA CYS A 209 15.01 1.09 -9.10
C CYS A 209 15.50 2.43 -8.51
N GLY A 210 14.54 3.30 -8.18
CA GLY A 210 14.81 4.61 -7.60
C GLY A 210 15.11 5.73 -8.59
N LYS A 211 15.03 5.50 -9.90
CA LYS A 211 15.17 6.57 -10.90
C LYS A 211 14.08 7.65 -10.79
N GLU A 212 12.85 7.25 -10.46
CA GLU A 212 11.69 8.14 -10.36
C GLU A 212 11.40 8.64 -8.94
N MET A 213 12.34 8.52 -8.00
CA MET A 213 12.18 9.09 -6.64
C MET A 213 12.47 10.61 -6.58
N THR A 214 12.25 11.29 -7.71
CA THR A 214 12.35 12.73 -7.89
C THR A 214 10.97 13.30 -8.19
N ASP A 215 10.64 14.43 -7.58
CA ASP A 215 9.44 15.19 -7.91
C ASP A 215 9.47 15.73 -9.35
N LYS A 216 8.37 16.38 -9.76
CA LYS A 216 8.22 17.00 -11.09
C LYS A 216 9.28 18.04 -11.44
N ASP A 217 10.03 18.54 -10.44
CA ASP A 217 11.11 19.51 -10.59
C ASP A 217 12.51 18.85 -10.53
N GLY A 218 12.57 17.51 -10.52
CA GLY A 218 13.82 16.76 -10.44
C GLY A 218 14.47 16.77 -9.06
N LYS A 219 13.76 17.21 -8.01
CA LYS A 219 14.26 17.17 -6.63
C LYS A 219 13.90 15.85 -5.98
N LYS A 220 14.83 15.30 -5.20
CA LYS A 220 14.61 14.06 -4.44
C LYS A 220 13.49 14.27 -3.41
N GLY A 221 12.37 13.54 -3.55
CA GLY A 221 11.24 13.57 -2.60
C GLY A 221 10.03 12.76 -3.09
N PHE A 222 9.18 12.30 -2.15
CA PHE A 222 7.83 11.82 -2.51
C PHE A 222 7.02 13.01 -3.01
N ALA A 223 6.41 12.87 -4.19
CA ALA A 223 5.36 13.77 -4.62
C ALA A 223 4.16 13.65 -3.67
N VAL A 224 4.11 14.50 -2.65
CA VAL A 224 2.92 14.69 -1.83
C VAL A 224 2.04 15.68 -2.60
N PHE A 225 1.15 15.15 -3.43
CA PHE A 225 0.07 15.85 -4.13
C PHE A 225 0.43 17.20 -4.80
N SER A 226 0.65 17.16 -6.10
CA SER A 226 0.46 18.29 -7.02
C SER A 226 0.22 17.64 -8.39
N ASP A 227 -0.91 17.78 -9.07
CA ASP A 227 -1.91 18.87 -9.13
C ASP A 227 -3.36 18.32 -9.07
#